data_AF-A0A845L4I7-F1
#
_entry.id   AF-A0A845L4I7-F1
#
_cell.length_a   1.000
_cell.length_b   1.000
_cell.length_c   1.000
_cell.angle_alpha   90.00
_cell.angle_beta   90.00
_cell.angle_gamma   90.00
#
_symmetry.space_group_name_H-M   'P 1'
#
loop_
_entity.id
_entity.type
_entity.pdbx_description
1 polymer ?
#
loop_
_entity_poly.entity_id
_entity_poly.type
_entity_poly.pdbx_seq_one_letter_code
_entity_poly.pdbx_strand_id
1 'polypeptide(L)'
;MLIMKKILSVVGIIGGTFFLLVAAICVEEWFSDPAYAADMEISGLIMCIVLGIFGVILIVLGIQTLRLQKLYREYKEIAEASQDGFIPDMAAILSQPEDKVRRNLEKLCKKKYFNDAYVDNKAKLFVRKDQMNQKIGNPSFTKTVKQTDAELITVKCKGCGGINKIQRGAVGECEYCGSPISGE
;
A
#
# COMPACT_ATOMS: atom_id res chain seq x y z
N MET A 1 -0.34 -16.53 1.92
CA MET A 1 -0.76 -16.00 0.60
C MET A 1 0.40 -15.45 -0.25
N LEU A 2 1.28 -14.60 0.27
CA LEU A 2 2.40 -14.02 -0.51
C LEU A 2 3.42 -15.05 -1.02
N ILE A 3 3.70 -16.09 -0.23
CA ILE A 3 4.62 -17.18 -0.61
C ILE A 3 4.08 -17.94 -1.83
N MET A 4 2.79 -18.27 -1.85
CA MET A 4 2.14 -18.94 -2.99
C MET A 4 2.19 -18.09 -4.27
N LYS A 5 1.93 -16.77 -4.16
CA LYS A 5 2.09 -15.84 -5.29
C LYS A 5 3.54 -15.75 -5.79
N LYS A 6 4.53 -15.86 -4.89
CA LYS A 6 5.95 -15.87 -5.25
C LYS A 6 6.31 -17.13 -6.03
N ILE A 7 5.87 -18.30 -5.57
CA ILE A 7 6.11 -19.58 -6.23
C ILE A 7 5.47 -19.56 -7.62
N LEU A 8 4.19 -19.16 -7.73
CA LEU A 8 3.49 -19.07 -9.01
C LEU A 8 4.21 -18.14 -10.00
N SER A 9 4.74 -17.03 -9.51
CA SER A 9 5.54 -16.11 -10.32
C SER A 9 6.84 -16.73 -10.83
N VAL A 10 7.58 -17.44 -9.96
CA VAL A 10 8.86 -18.05 -10.33
C VAL A 10 8.62 -19.18 -11.33
N VAL A 11 7.62 -20.02 -11.08
CA VAL A 11 7.19 -21.07 -12.01
C VAL A 11 6.77 -20.48 -13.36
N GLY A 12 6.03 -19.36 -13.37
CA GLY A 12 5.64 -18.66 -14.60
C GLY A 12 6.82 -18.12 -15.39
N ILE A 13 7.85 -17.59 -14.73
CA ILE A 13 9.08 -17.14 -15.42
C ILE A 13 9.82 -18.33 -16.02
N ILE A 14 10.03 -19.40 -15.25
CA ILE A 14 10.73 -20.61 -15.71
C ILE A 14 9.98 -21.24 -16.90
N GLY A 15 8.67 -21.43 -16.76
CA GLY A 15 7.83 -21.96 -17.83
C GLY A 15 7.81 -21.06 -19.06
N GLY A 16 7.71 -19.74 -18.88
CA GLY A 16 7.76 -18.79 -19.98
C GLY A 16 9.11 -18.79 -20.71
N THR A 17 10.23 -18.89 -19.98
CA THR A 17 11.56 -19.03 -20.60
C THR A 17 11.69 -20.33 -21.38
N PHE A 18 11.11 -21.43 -20.88
CA PHE A 18 11.08 -22.70 -21.60
C PHE A 18 10.31 -22.57 -22.92
N PHE A 19 9.12 -21.96 -22.92
CA PHE A 19 8.36 -21.74 -24.15
C PHE A 19 9.10 -20.87 -25.18
N LEU A 20 9.82 -19.85 -24.72
CA LEU A 20 10.65 -19.03 -25.61
C LEU A 20 11.84 -19.79 -26.20
N LEU A 21 12.49 -20.66 -25.40
CA LEU A 21 13.57 -21.49 -25.91
C LEU A 21 13.07 -22.49 -26.96
N VAL A 22 11.92 -23.13 -26.72
CA VAL A 22 11.30 -24.04 -27.69
C VAL A 22 10.97 -23.28 -28.98
N ALA A 23 10.33 -22.11 -28.88
CA ALA A 23 10.02 -21.30 -30.06
C ALA A 23 11.27 -20.85 -30.82
N ALA A 24 12.38 -20.53 -30.12
CA ALA A 24 13.64 -20.16 -30.74
C ALA A 24 14.27 -21.34 -31.51
N ILE A 25 14.31 -22.53 -30.90
CA ILE A 25 14.82 -23.75 -31.55
C ILE A 25 14.02 -24.07 -32.81
N CYS A 26 12.68 -24.02 -32.75
CA CYS A 26 11.84 -24.25 -33.92
C CYS A 26 12.12 -23.26 -35.06
N VAL A 27 12.43 -22.00 -34.73
CA VAL A 27 12.78 -20.99 -35.73
C VAL A 27 14.17 -21.24 -36.32
N GLU A 28 15.15 -21.64 -35.51
CA GLU A 28 16.50 -21.98 -35.99
C GLU A 28 16.48 -23.17 -36.96
N GLU A 29 15.70 -24.22 -36.64
CA GLU A 29 15.51 -25.38 -37.51
C GLU A 29 14.85 -24.98 -38.84
N TRP A 30 13.84 -24.10 -38.79
CA TRP A 30 13.18 -23.57 -39.99
C TRP A 30 14.16 -22.87 -40.94
N PHE A 31 15.06 -22.04 -40.42
CA PHE A 31 16.03 -21.31 -41.24
C PHE A 31 17.19 -22.19 -41.71
N SER A 32 17.53 -23.24 -40.97
CA SER A 32 18.72 -24.06 -41.23
C SER A 32 18.47 -25.19 -42.22
N ASP A 33 17.27 -25.75 -42.26
CA ASP A 33 16.95 -26.91 -43.10
C ASP A 33 15.76 -26.61 -44.05
N PRO A 34 16.01 -26.43 -45.36
CA PRO A 34 14.96 -26.12 -46.32
C PRO A 34 13.98 -27.27 -46.56
N ALA A 35 14.35 -28.52 -46.21
CA ALA A 35 13.41 -29.64 -46.24
C ALA A 35 12.37 -29.50 -45.11
N TYR A 36 12.83 -29.14 -43.92
CA TYR A 36 11.98 -28.88 -42.76
C TYR A 36 11.03 -27.69 -42.98
N ALA A 37 11.52 -26.62 -43.62
CA ALA A 37 10.71 -25.46 -43.98
C ALA A 37 9.65 -25.78 -45.06
N ALA A 38 9.89 -26.77 -45.92
CA ALA A 38 8.93 -27.20 -46.94
C ALA A 38 7.83 -28.11 -46.38
N ASP A 39 8.14 -28.89 -45.35
CA ASP A 39 7.20 -29.81 -44.67
C ASP A 39 6.33 -29.11 -43.62
N MET A 40 6.83 -28.00 -43.05
CA MET A 40 6.12 -27.29 -42.00
C MET A 40 5.13 -26.30 -42.60
N GLU A 41 3.83 -26.63 -42.50
CA GLU A 41 2.76 -25.76 -42.98
C GLU A 41 2.70 -24.42 -42.20
N ILE A 42 1.96 -23.44 -42.72
CA ILE A 42 1.67 -22.14 -42.07
C ILE A 42 1.24 -22.32 -40.58
N SER A 43 0.64 -23.46 -40.25
CA SER A 43 0.25 -23.85 -38.89
C SER A 43 1.42 -23.90 -37.90
N GLY A 44 2.62 -24.32 -38.32
CA GLY A 44 3.82 -24.39 -37.48
C GLY A 44 4.36 -23.02 -37.08
N LEU A 45 4.39 -22.08 -38.03
CA LEU A 45 4.75 -20.68 -37.77
C LEU A 45 3.77 -20.01 -36.80
N ILE A 46 2.46 -20.23 -37.00
CA ILE A 46 1.42 -19.71 -36.10
C ILE A 46 1.62 -20.27 -34.68
N MET A 47 1.92 -21.57 -34.54
CA MET A 47 2.18 -22.17 -33.23
C MET A 47 3.39 -21.52 -32.53
N CYS A 48 4.50 -21.30 -33.24
CA CYS A 48 5.69 -20.68 -32.68
C CYS A 48 5.41 -19.24 -32.20
N ILE A 49 4.65 -18.46 -32.96
CA ILE A 49 4.25 -17.10 -32.58
C ILE A 49 3.35 -17.12 -31.34
N VAL A 50 2.35 -18.02 -31.30
CA VAL A 50 1.43 -18.15 -30.16
C VAL A 50 2.18 -18.57 -28.89
N LEU A 51 3.06 -19.57 -28.97
CA LEU A 51 3.90 -20.02 -27.86
C LEU A 51 4.86 -18.91 -27.41
N GLY A 52 5.44 -18.17 -28.35
CA GLY A 52 6.32 -17.05 -28.06
C GLY A 52 5.60 -15.93 -27.29
N ILE A 53 4.46 -15.48 -27.80
CA ILE A 53 3.63 -14.45 -27.14
C ILE A 53 3.19 -14.92 -25.76
N PHE A 54 2.73 -16.17 -25.64
CA PHE A 54 2.32 -16.75 -24.37
C PHE A 54 3.48 -16.79 -23.36
N GLY A 55 4.68 -17.21 -23.81
CA GLY A 55 5.90 -17.20 -23.00
C GLY A 55 6.26 -15.80 -22.49
N VAL A 56 6.22 -14.78 -23.36
CA VAL A 56 6.46 -13.38 -22.97
C VAL A 56 5.43 -12.92 -21.93
N ILE A 57 4.15 -13.22 -22.11
CA ILE A 57 3.09 -12.83 -21.17
C ILE A 57 3.35 -13.44 -19.79
N LEU A 58 3.67 -14.73 -19.71
CA LEU A 58 3.98 -15.41 -18.45
C LEU A 58 5.19 -14.76 -17.73
N ILE A 59 6.25 -14.43 -18.48
CA ILE A 59 7.43 -13.77 -17.92
C ILE A 59 7.08 -12.37 -17.41
N VAL A 60 6.35 -11.57 -18.17
CA VAL A 60 5.97 -10.21 -17.78
C VAL A 60 5.11 -10.24 -16.52
N LEU A 61 4.11 -11.13 -16.45
CA LEU A 61 3.26 -11.28 -15.27
C LEU A 61 4.07 -11.77 -14.05
N GLY A 62 5.02 -12.68 -14.25
CA GLY A 62 5.95 -13.12 -13.20
C GLY A 62 6.82 -11.96 -12.69
N ILE A 63 7.50 -11.25 -13.57
CA ILE A 63 8.35 -10.12 -13.16
C ILE A 63 7.54 -9.04 -12.46
N GLN A 64 6.35 -8.70 -12.96
CA GLN A 64 5.46 -7.71 -12.33
C GLN A 64 5.07 -8.13 -10.91
N THR A 65 4.73 -9.41 -10.70
CA THR A 65 4.36 -9.90 -9.37
C THR A 65 5.54 -9.93 -8.40
N LEU A 66 6.76 -10.24 -8.85
CA LEU A 66 7.98 -10.12 -8.02
C LEU A 66 8.29 -8.67 -7.65
N ARG A 67 8.22 -7.74 -8.61
CA ARG A 67 8.44 -6.30 -8.36
C ARG A 67 7.44 -5.78 -7.33
N LEU A 68 6.17 -6.15 -7.48
CA LEU A 68 5.11 -5.74 -6.56
C LEU A 68 5.29 -6.35 -5.16
N GLN A 69 5.83 -7.56 -5.05
CA GLN A 69 6.19 -8.15 -3.75
C GLN A 69 7.37 -7.45 -3.06
N LYS A 70 8.39 -7.04 -3.82
CA LYS A 70 9.50 -6.26 -3.27
C LYS A 70 8.99 -4.92 -2.74
N LEU A 71 8.20 -4.22 -3.56
CA LEU A 71 7.55 -2.96 -3.19
C LEU A 71 6.66 -3.13 -1.95
N TYR A 72 5.87 -4.20 -1.89
CA TYR A 72 5.04 -4.49 -0.72
C TYR A 72 5.87 -4.66 0.56
N ARG A 73 7.00 -5.39 0.51
CA ARG A 73 7.85 -5.59 1.68
C ARG A 73 8.41 -4.28 2.21
N GLU A 74 8.98 -3.47 1.31
CA GLU A 74 9.53 -2.16 1.64
C GLU A 74 8.47 -1.25 2.28
N TYR A 75 7.30 -1.16 1.66
CA TYR A 75 6.22 -0.30 2.16
C TYR A 75 5.53 -0.86 3.41
N LYS A 76 5.54 -2.18 3.61
CA LYS A 76 5.00 -2.82 4.81
C LYS A 76 5.81 -2.45 6.05
N GLU A 77 7.14 -2.53 5.97
CA GLU A 77 8.03 -2.19 7.09
C GLU A 77 7.86 -0.73 7.52
N ILE A 78 7.76 0.18 6.56
CA ILE A 78 7.56 1.60 6.84
C ILE A 78 6.16 1.87 7.37
N ALA A 79 5.13 1.20 6.83
CA ALA A 79 3.77 1.32 7.34
C ALA A 79 3.64 0.79 8.78
N GLU A 80 4.45 -0.20 9.18
CA GLU A 80 4.52 -0.70 10.55
C GLU A 80 5.30 0.24 11.48
N ALA A 81 6.32 0.93 10.96
CA ALA A 81 7.06 1.95 11.70
C ALA A 81 6.27 3.26 11.90
N SER A 82 5.43 3.65 10.92
CA SER A 82 4.59 4.83 11.01
C SER A 82 3.32 4.56 11.82
N GLN A 83 3.16 5.22 12.98
CA GLN A 83 2.05 4.98 13.90
C GLN A 83 0.72 5.62 13.47
N ASP A 84 0.78 6.62 12.60
CA ASP A 84 -0.31 7.45 12.10
C ASP A 84 -0.65 7.21 10.62
N GLY A 85 0.26 6.59 9.85
CA GLY A 85 0.08 6.31 8.43
C GLY A 85 0.18 7.57 7.56
N PHE A 86 0.86 8.61 8.02
CA PHE A 86 1.01 9.86 7.28
C PHE A 86 1.97 9.71 6.09
N ILE A 87 1.45 9.88 4.88
CA ILE A 87 2.18 9.62 3.62
C ILE A 87 3.43 10.51 3.47
N PRO A 88 3.41 11.81 3.85
CA PRO A 88 4.60 12.65 3.83
C PRO A 88 5.75 12.13 4.69
N ASP A 89 5.45 11.55 5.84
CA ASP A 89 6.47 10.96 6.73
C ASP A 89 7.05 9.68 6.13
N MET A 90 6.18 8.83 5.55
CA MET A 90 6.63 7.66 4.79
C MET A 90 7.52 8.06 3.60
N ALA A 91 7.21 9.18 2.95
CA ALA A 91 7.98 9.72 1.84
C ALA A 91 9.35 10.26 2.29
N ALA A 92 9.41 10.92 3.45
CA ALA A 92 10.65 11.36 4.06
C ALA A 92 11.56 10.15 4.42
N ILE A 93 11.00 9.11 5.05
CA ILE A 93 11.74 7.87 5.38
C ILE A 93 12.27 7.19 4.13
N LEU A 94 11.47 7.14 3.06
CA LEU A 94 11.85 6.54 1.79
C LEU A 94 12.80 7.38 0.94
N SER A 95 13.02 8.65 1.30
CA SER A 95 13.68 9.63 0.44
C SER A 95 13.07 9.65 -0.97
N GLN A 96 11.75 9.53 -1.07
CA GLN A 96 11.00 9.51 -2.32
C GLN A 96 9.96 10.62 -2.34
N PRO A 97 9.60 11.16 -3.52
CA PRO A 97 8.56 12.18 -3.61
C PRO A 97 7.19 11.60 -3.20
N GLU A 98 6.39 12.40 -2.48
CA GLU A 98 5.05 12.03 -1.97
C GLU A 98 4.16 11.41 -3.06
N ASP A 99 4.18 11.99 -4.27
CA ASP A 99 3.39 11.49 -5.40
C ASP A 99 3.75 10.07 -5.82
N LYS A 100 5.03 9.70 -5.73
CA LYS A 100 5.49 8.36 -6.08
C LYS A 100 5.07 7.37 -5.01
N VAL A 101 5.21 7.73 -3.73
CA VAL A 101 4.79 6.93 -2.58
C VAL A 101 3.28 6.68 -2.61
N ARG A 102 2.49 7.74 -2.84
CA ARG A 102 1.04 7.66 -3.04
C ARG A 102 0.65 6.68 -4.15
N ARG A 103 1.19 6.86 -5.36
CA ARG A 103 0.87 5.97 -6.50
C ARG A 103 1.27 4.52 -6.22
N ASN A 104 2.35 4.30 -5.48
CA ASN A 104 2.80 2.96 -5.11
C ASN A 104 1.87 2.31 -4.08
N LEU A 105 1.46 3.05 -3.05
CA LEU A 105 0.47 2.61 -2.07
C LEU A 105 -0.87 2.29 -2.74
N GLU A 106 -1.37 3.16 -3.61
CA GLU A 106 -2.60 2.92 -4.38
C GLU A 106 -2.52 1.64 -5.23
N LYS A 107 -1.38 1.40 -5.89
CA LYS A 107 -1.14 0.16 -6.65
C LYS A 107 -1.19 -1.07 -5.75
N LEU A 108 -0.62 -1.00 -4.55
CA LEU A 108 -0.60 -2.10 -3.58
C LEU A 108 -2.00 -2.38 -3.01
N CYS A 109 -2.79 -1.34 -2.72
CA CYS A 109 -4.19 -1.45 -2.33
C CYS A 109 -5.03 -2.11 -3.45
N LYS A 110 -4.93 -1.61 -4.68
CA LYS A 110 -5.71 -2.13 -5.83
C LYS A 110 -5.40 -3.59 -6.13
N LYS A 111 -4.16 -4.02 -5.93
CA LYS A 111 -3.71 -5.41 -6.14
C LYS A 111 -3.95 -6.33 -4.93
N LYS A 112 -4.65 -5.84 -3.90
CA LYS A 112 -4.98 -6.59 -2.66
C LYS A 112 -3.74 -7.16 -1.96
N TYR A 113 -2.67 -6.37 -1.90
CA TYR A 113 -1.48 -6.71 -1.12
C TYR A 113 -1.62 -6.27 0.34
N PHE A 114 -2.29 -5.14 0.57
CA PHE A 114 -2.80 -4.76 1.88
C PHE A 114 -4.28 -5.10 1.96
N ASN A 115 -4.68 -5.89 2.96
CA ASN A 115 -6.09 -6.21 3.20
C ASN A 115 -6.75 -4.99 3.84
N ASP A 116 -7.94 -4.62 3.36
CA ASP A 116 -8.78 -3.55 3.92
C ASP A 116 -8.05 -2.23 4.18
N ALA A 117 -7.14 -1.89 3.25
CA ALA A 117 -6.38 -0.66 3.27
C ALA A 117 -6.74 0.25 2.10
N TYR A 118 -6.78 1.55 2.34
CA TYR A 118 -7.02 2.56 1.32
C TYR A 118 -6.16 3.80 1.59
N VAL A 119 -5.95 4.57 0.52
CA VAL A 119 -5.25 5.84 0.57
C VAL A 119 -6.31 6.94 0.61
N ASP A 120 -6.33 7.73 1.69
CA ASP A 120 -7.13 8.94 1.78
C ASP A 120 -6.33 10.11 1.20
N ASN A 121 -6.73 10.52 -0.01
CA ASN A 121 -6.09 11.61 -0.73
C ASN A 121 -6.38 13.00 -0.12
N LYS A 122 -7.44 13.15 0.69
CA LYS A 122 -7.75 14.43 1.35
C LYS A 122 -6.90 14.63 2.59
N ALA A 123 -6.75 13.57 3.38
CA ALA A 123 -5.96 13.61 4.61
C ALA A 123 -4.46 13.28 4.39
N LYS A 124 -4.07 12.85 3.18
CA LYS A 124 -2.74 12.31 2.87
C LYS A 124 -2.36 11.15 3.81
N LEU A 125 -3.34 10.29 4.13
CA LEU A 125 -3.19 9.18 5.06
C LEU A 125 -3.30 7.83 4.34
N PHE A 126 -2.48 6.88 4.76
CA PHE A 126 -2.64 5.47 4.44
C PHE A 126 -3.36 4.77 5.60
N VAL A 127 -4.63 4.43 5.40
CA VAL A 127 -5.49 3.85 6.43
C VAL A 127 -5.59 2.35 6.23
N ARG A 128 -5.32 1.56 7.27
CA ARG A 128 -5.57 0.11 7.29
C ARG A 128 -6.57 -0.24 8.39
N LYS A 129 -7.60 -1.03 8.05
CA LYS A 129 -8.64 -1.43 9.03
C LYS A 129 -8.17 -2.51 10.01
N ASP A 130 -7.14 -3.29 9.67
CA ASP A 130 -6.56 -4.33 10.55
C ASP A 130 -5.93 -3.73 11.82
N GLN A 131 -5.32 -2.56 11.73
CA GLN A 131 -4.78 -1.83 12.88
C GLN A 131 -5.84 -1.12 13.75
N MET A 132 -7.07 -0.99 13.25
CA MET A 132 -8.16 -0.40 14.04
C MET A 132 -8.65 -1.38 15.12
N ASN A 133 -8.53 -2.70 14.89
CA ASN A 133 -8.89 -3.73 15.88
C ASN A 133 -7.79 -4.04 16.90
N GLN A 134 -6.52 -3.67 16.66
CA GLN A 134 -5.42 -3.87 17.61
C GLN A 134 -5.18 -2.68 18.56
N LYS A 135 -5.90 -1.56 18.37
CA LYS A 135 -5.94 -0.44 19.32
C LYS A 135 -7.20 -0.43 20.19
N ILE A 136 -7.85 -1.58 20.41
CA ILE A 136 -8.73 -1.78 21.58
C ILE A 136 -7.88 -2.41 22.69
N GLY A 137 -6.92 -1.61 23.16
CA GLY A 137 -5.89 -1.98 24.13
C GLY A 137 -5.17 -0.71 24.56
N ASN A 138 -5.95 0.22 25.12
CA ASN A 138 -5.53 1.46 25.79
C ASN A 138 -4.80 2.52 24.93
N PRO A 139 -5.50 3.55 24.41
CA PRO A 139 -4.85 4.73 23.87
C PRO A 139 -4.48 5.70 25.01
N SER A 140 -3.24 5.62 25.49
CA SER A 140 -2.59 6.74 26.19
C SER A 140 -1.75 7.52 25.17
N PHE A 141 -2.42 8.36 24.38
CA PHE A 141 -2.06 9.76 24.16
C PHE A 141 -3.07 10.35 23.17
N THR A 142 -3.92 11.22 23.72
CA THR A 142 -4.87 12.08 23.04
C THR A 142 -4.15 13.11 22.18
N LYS A 143 -4.28 13.01 20.85
CA LYS A 143 -4.47 14.20 20.02
C LYS A 143 -5.86 14.15 19.40
N THR A 144 -6.66 15.07 19.92
CA THR A 144 -8.05 15.42 19.68
C THR A 144 -8.40 15.60 18.21
N VAL A 145 -9.40 14.86 17.73
CA VAL A 145 -10.55 15.44 17.02
C VAL A 145 -11.80 14.68 17.46
N LYS A 146 -12.47 15.19 18.50
CA LYS A 146 -13.87 14.84 18.80
C LYS A 146 -14.68 16.12 18.66
N GLN A 147 -15.48 16.22 17.60
CA GLN A 147 -16.71 17.01 17.64
C GLN A 147 -17.84 16.04 17.92
N THR A 148 -18.09 15.84 19.21
CA THR A 148 -19.43 15.55 19.72
C THR A 148 -19.81 16.78 20.52
N ASP A 149 -20.91 17.40 20.12
CA ASP A 149 -21.48 18.62 20.67
C ASP A 149 -21.73 18.50 22.18
N ALA A 150 -20.73 18.89 22.98
CA ALA A 150 -20.87 19.15 24.40
C ALA A 150 -20.91 20.67 24.59
N GLU A 151 -21.98 21.16 25.21
CA GLU A 151 -22.25 22.57 25.50
C GLU A 151 -21.09 23.18 26.31
N LEU A 152 -20.26 23.99 25.64
CA LEU A 152 -19.12 24.68 26.24
C LEU A 152 -19.61 25.96 26.93
N ILE A 153 -19.33 26.09 28.22
CA ILE A 153 -19.61 27.31 28.99
C ILE A 153 -18.33 28.09 29.24
N THR A 154 -18.48 29.41 29.37
CA THR A 154 -17.35 30.32 29.60
C THR A 154 -17.30 30.68 31.08
N VAL A 155 -16.19 30.35 31.76
CA VAL A 155 -16.00 30.59 33.19
C VAL A 155 -14.83 31.55 33.41
N LYS A 156 -15.04 32.53 34.29
CA LYS A 156 -13.99 33.47 34.71
C LYS A 156 -13.21 32.89 35.89
N CYS A 157 -11.90 32.80 35.76
CA CYS A 157 -11.02 32.31 36.81
C CYS A 157 -11.04 33.26 38.02
N LYS A 158 -11.23 32.71 39.23
CA LYS A 158 -11.21 33.47 40.49
C LYS A 158 -9.81 33.94 40.89
N GLY A 159 -8.75 33.29 40.40
CA GLY A 159 -7.36 33.61 40.75
C GLY A 159 -6.78 34.76 39.94
N CYS A 160 -6.86 34.71 38.60
CA CYS A 160 -6.25 35.70 37.71
C CYS A 160 -7.26 36.54 36.92
N GLY A 161 -8.56 36.24 37.00
CA GLY A 161 -9.59 36.90 36.20
C GLY A 161 -9.65 36.46 34.73
N GLY A 162 -8.81 35.51 34.30
CA GLY A 162 -8.76 34.98 32.94
C GLY A 162 -10.05 34.24 32.54
N ILE A 163 -10.45 34.37 31.28
CA ILE A 163 -11.68 33.79 30.73
C ILE A 163 -11.33 32.45 30.07
N ASN A 164 -11.90 31.34 30.55
CA ASN A 164 -11.63 29.99 30.06
C ASN A 164 -12.92 29.33 29.58
N LYS A 165 -12.83 28.44 28.59
CA LYS A 165 -13.97 27.66 28.09
C LYS A 165 -13.85 26.22 28.60
N ILE A 166 -14.85 25.77 29.35
CA ILE A 166 -14.88 24.41 29.90
C ILE A 166 -16.25 23.78 29.64
N GLN A 167 -16.30 22.45 29.61
CA GLN A 167 -17.56 21.73 29.44
C GLN A 167 -18.42 21.87 30.70
N ARG A 168 -19.73 22.02 30.53
CA ARG A 168 -20.67 22.08 31.65
C ARG A 168 -20.60 20.79 32.48
N GLY A 169 -20.40 20.93 33.79
CA GLY A 169 -20.17 19.85 34.76
C GLY A 169 -18.72 19.37 34.90
N ALA A 170 -17.77 19.92 34.12
CA ALA A 170 -16.36 19.53 34.21
C ALA A 170 -15.53 20.50 35.07
N VAL A 171 -14.56 19.93 35.80
CA VAL A 171 -13.50 20.70 36.48
C VAL A 171 -12.27 20.72 35.58
N GLY A 172 -11.76 21.91 35.29
CA GLY A 172 -10.56 22.13 34.47
C GLY A 172 -9.55 23.04 35.18
N GLU A 173 -8.44 23.31 34.50
CA GLU A 173 -7.41 24.24 34.97
C GLU A 173 -7.46 25.53 34.16
N CYS A 174 -7.20 26.67 34.80
CA CYS A 174 -7.12 27.94 34.11
C CYS A 174 -5.87 27.99 33.21
N GLU A 175 -6.05 28.30 31.92
CA GLU A 175 -4.97 28.41 30.92
C GLU A 175 -3.94 29.51 31.24
N TYR A 176 -4.31 30.47 32.09
CA TYR A 176 -3.47 31.65 32.42
C TYR A 176 -2.67 31.50 33.70
N CYS A 177 -3.17 30.76 34.71
CA CYS A 177 -2.53 30.68 36.03
C CYS A 177 -2.55 29.30 36.68
N GLY A 178 -3.10 28.28 36.00
CA GLY A 178 -3.17 26.91 36.50
C GLY A 178 -4.11 26.69 37.69
N SER A 179 -4.89 27.69 38.10
CA SER A 179 -5.85 27.52 39.20
C SER A 179 -7.04 26.64 38.77
N PRO A 180 -7.56 25.78 39.65
CA PRO A 180 -8.72 24.93 39.34
C PRO A 180 -9.97 25.80 39.11
N ILE A 181 -10.69 25.50 38.03
CA ILE A 181 -11.95 26.15 37.63
C ILE A 181 -13.02 25.07 37.43
N SER A 182 -14.25 25.34 37.84
CA SER A 182 -15.39 24.42 37.72
C SER A 182 -16.46 25.03 36.85
N GLY A 183 -17.04 24.23 35.95
CA GLY A 183 -18.10 24.62 35.05
C GLY A 183 -19.48 24.21 35.60
N GLU A 184 -19.92 24.80 36.70
CA GLU A 184 -21.34 24.69 37.14
C GLU A 184 -22.28 25.55 36.29
#